data_AF-A0A0J5FXM6-F1
#
_entry.id   AF-A0A0J5FXM6-F1
#
_cell.length_a   1.000
_cell.length_b   1.000
_cell.length_c   1.000
_cell.angle_alpha   90.00
_cell.angle_beta   90.00
_cell.angle_gamma   90.00
#
_symmetry.space_group_name_H-M   'P 1'
#
loop_
_entity.id
_entity.type
_entity.pdbx_description
1 polymer ?
#
loop_
_entity_poly.entity_id
_entity_poly.type
_entity_poly.pdbx_seq_one_letter_code
_entity_poly.pdbx_strand_id
1 'polypeptide(L)'
;MGATAIARLPPKIPERATQIAAIAQLYGVSAATVYRALHCVLKPRTVYRRDHGIPRVLSQPELEHYCELIAALKLRTTNKSGRHLSTVRAIQLLEEYGVEIAQGLVKVPAGLLRKQTVNRWLAEEYRFTLQAINALPESYRN
;
A
#
# COMPACT_ATOMS: atom_id res chain seq x y z
N MET A 1 0.96 -25.14 -25.56
CA MET A 1 1.41 -24.00 -26.39
C MET A 1 0.25 -23.50 -27.28
N GLY A 2 -0.69 -22.69 -26.77
CA GLY A 2 -1.86 -22.29 -27.58
C GLY A 2 -2.55 -20.95 -27.23
N ALA A 3 -2.29 -20.36 -26.07
CA ALA A 3 -3.01 -19.15 -25.62
C ALA A 3 -2.42 -17.82 -26.14
N THR A 4 -1.27 -17.83 -26.83
CA THR A 4 -0.55 -16.61 -27.24
C THR A 4 -0.98 -16.03 -28.59
N ALA A 5 -1.74 -16.78 -29.40
CA ALA A 5 -2.16 -16.35 -30.74
C ALA A 5 -3.29 -15.29 -30.68
N ILE A 6 -4.33 -15.52 -29.88
CA ILE A 6 -5.51 -14.63 -29.77
C ILE A 6 -5.14 -13.23 -29.28
N ALA A 7 -4.15 -13.16 -28.38
CA ALA A 7 -3.68 -11.90 -27.81
C ALA A 7 -3.11 -10.95 -28.88
N ARG A 8 -2.63 -11.49 -30.00
CA ARG A 8 -2.03 -10.73 -31.11
C ARG A 8 -3.03 -10.39 -32.22
N LEU A 9 -4.22 -10.97 -32.22
CA LEU A 9 -5.27 -10.67 -33.20
C LEU A 9 -5.89 -9.29 -32.92
N PRO A 10 -6.12 -8.44 -33.93
CA PRO A 10 -6.87 -7.21 -33.76
C PRO A 10 -8.28 -7.45 -33.17
N PRO A 11 -8.79 -6.55 -32.31
CA PRO A 11 -10.06 -6.76 -31.61
C PRO A 11 -11.29 -6.83 -32.52
N LYS A 12 -11.19 -6.34 -33.76
CA LYS A 12 -12.31 -6.23 -34.72
C LYS A 12 -12.40 -7.36 -35.74
N ILE A 13 -11.55 -8.38 -35.69
CA ILE A 13 -11.60 -9.51 -36.64
C ILE A 13 -12.56 -10.59 -36.10
N PRO A 14 -13.48 -11.12 -36.94
CA PRO A 14 -14.47 -12.12 -36.51
C PRO A 14 -13.82 -13.42 -35.98
N GLU A 15 -12.67 -13.80 -36.52
CA GLU A 15 -11.87 -14.95 -36.09
C GLU A 15 -11.54 -14.91 -34.58
N ARG A 16 -11.33 -13.71 -34.03
CA ARG A 16 -11.07 -13.52 -32.60
C ARG A 16 -12.26 -13.94 -31.73
N ALA A 17 -13.49 -13.64 -32.18
CA ALA A 17 -14.69 -14.03 -31.46
C ALA A 17 -14.88 -15.55 -31.46
N THR A 18 -14.63 -16.19 -32.60
CA THR A 18 -14.69 -17.66 -32.74
C THR A 18 -13.69 -18.36 -31.82
N GLN A 19 -12.45 -17.89 -31.78
CA GLN A 19 -11.42 -18.46 -30.90
C GLN A 19 -11.72 -18.23 -29.42
N ILE A 20 -12.27 -17.06 -29.06
CA ILE A 20 -12.69 -16.77 -27.67
C ILE A 20 -13.84 -17.68 -27.24
N ALA A 21 -14.82 -17.92 -28.12
CA ALA A 21 -15.93 -18.84 -27.84
C ALA A 21 -15.43 -20.28 -27.64
N ALA A 22 -14.50 -20.75 -28.48
CA ALA A 22 -13.89 -22.08 -28.34
C ALA A 22 -13.13 -22.24 -27.02
N ILE A 23 -12.38 -21.21 -26.59
CA ILE A 23 -11.68 -21.22 -25.29
C ILE A 23 -12.67 -21.18 -24.13
N ALA A 24 -13.71 -20.34 -24.23
CA ALA A 24 -14.75 -20.25 -23.21
C ALA A 24 -15.41 -21.62 -22.97
N GLN A 25 -15.74 -22.33 -24.06
CA GLN A 25 -16.29 -23.68 -24.00
C GLN A 25 -15.30 -24.71 -23.42
N LEU A 26 -14.04 -24.67 -23.87
CA LEU A 26 -13.00 -25.61 -23.41
C LEU A 26 -12.76 -25.51 -21.89
N TYR A 27 -12.73 -24.29 -21.35
CA TYR A 27 -12.46 -24.05 -19.94
C TYR A 27 -13.73 -23.90 -19.08
N GLY A 28 -14.92 -24.05 -19.65
CA GLY A 28 -16.19 -23.94 -18.93
C GLY A 28 -16.45 -22.54 -18.34
N VAL A 29 -15.93 -21.49 -18.96
CA VAL A 29 -16.07 -20.09 -18.50
C VAL A 29 -16.83 -19.26 -19.52
N SER A 30 -17.35 -18.10 -19.11
CA SER A 30 -17.98 -17.18 -20.05
C SER A 30 -16.96 -16.54 -21.02
N ALA A 31 -17.39 -16.18 -22.23
CA ALA A 31 -16.57 -15.41 -23.16
C ALA A 31 -16.07 -14.09 -22.54
N ALA A 32 -16.89 -13.45 -21.70
CA ALA A 32 -16.51 -12.24 -20.96
C ALA A 32 -15.34 -12.49 -19.98
N THR A 33 -15.30 -13.65 -19.34
CA THR A 33 -14.17 -14.07 -18.48
C THR A 33 -12.88 -14.20 -19.28
N VAL A 34 -12.96 -14.78 -20.48
CA VAL A 34 -11.82 -14.90 -21.40
C VAL A 34 -11.32 -13.52 -21.87
N TYR A 35 -12.24 -12.61 -22.24
CA TYR A 35 -11.88 -11.22 -22.59
C TYR A 35 -11.18 -10.50 -21.44
N ARG A 36 -11.68 -10.63 -20.21
CA ARG A 36 -11.06 -10.04 -19.01
C ARG A 36 -9.66 -10.58 -18.76
N ALA A 37 -9.47 -11.90 -18.86
CA ALA A 37 -8.17 -12.54 -18.69
C ALA A 37 -7.16 -12.06 -19.76
N LEU A 38 -7.58 -12.01 -21.03
CA LEU A 38 -6.77 -11.47 -22.13
C LEU A 38 -6.36 -10.01 -21.89
N HIS A 39 -7.28 -9.19 -21.40
CA HIS A 39 -7.00 -7.79 -21.09
C HIS A 39 -5.98 -7.64 -19.95
N CYS A 40 -6.01 -8.53 -18.94
CA CYS A 40 -5.02 -8.54 -17.87
C CYS A 40 -3.62 -8.94 -18.37
N VAL A 41 -3.53 -9.93 -19.27
CA VAL A 41 -2.25 -10.42 -19.83
C VAL A 41 -1.62 -9.42 -20.79
N LEU A 42 -2.43 -8.70 -21.57
CA LEU A 42 -1.98 -7.69 -22.54
C LEU A 42 -1.64 -6.33 -21.91
N LYS A 43 -1.95 -6.13 -20.63
CA LYS A 43 -1.66 -4.87 -19.95
C LYS A 43 -0.14 -4.77 -19.78
N PRO A 44 0.54 -3.79 -20.42
CA PRO A 44 1.95 -3.58 -20.14
C PRO A 44 2.09 -3.34 -18.63
N ARG A 45 3.04 -4.05 -18.01
CA ARG A 45 3.36 -3.86 -16.60
C ARG A 45 3.58 -2.36 -16.41
N THR A 46 2.87 -1.76 -15.46
CA THR A 46 3.03 -0.34 -15.16
C THR A 46 4.51 -0.08 -14.88
N VAL A 47 5.18 0.60 -15.82
CA VAL A 47 6.56 1.02 -15.66
C VAL A 47 6.49 2.25 -14.76
N TYR A 48 6.62 2.01 -13.48
CA TYR A 48 6.77 3.08 -12.52
C TYR A 48 8.12 3.76 -12.77
N ARG A 49 8.19 5.08 -12.58
CA ARG A 49 9.48 5.78 -12.56
C ARG A 49 10.35 5.18 -11.44
N ARG A 50 11.67 5.27 -11.58
CA ARG A 50 12.64 4.70 -10.63
C ARG A 50 12.41 5.17 -9.19
N ASP A 51 11.85 6.38 -9.03
CA ASP A 51 11.56 7.03 -7.76
C ASP A 51 10.11 6.85 -7.28
N HIS A 52 9.33 5.96 -7.91
CA HIS A 52 7.92 5.78 -7.56
C HIS A 52 7.76 5.24 -6.14
N GLY A 53 7.06 5.99 -5.31
CA GLY A 53 6.86 5.67 -3.89
C GLY A 53 7.90 6.28 -2.97
N ILE A 54 9.01 6.81 -3.50
CA ILE A 54 10.05 7.48 -2.73
C ILE A 54 9.61 8.93 -2.47
N PRO A 55 9.56 9.38 -1.20
CA PRO A 55 9.35 10.79 -0.88
C PRO A 55 10.48 11.63 -1.47
N ARG A 56 10.14 12.69 -2.22
CA ARG A 56 11.14 13.61 -2.81
C ARG A 56 11.55 14.75 -1.87
N VAL A 57 10.73 15.01 -0.84
CA VAL A 57 10.90 16.13 0.09
C VAL A 57 11.59 15.69 1.39
N LEU A 58 11.46 14.41 1.74
CA LEU A 58 11.93 13.86 3.00
C LEU A 58 12.87 12.70 2.71
N SER A 59 13.97 12.58 3.44
CA SER A 59 14.83 11.40 3.33
C SER A 59 14.09 10.16 3.87
N GLN A 60 14.45 8.98 3.35
CA GLN A 60 13.87 7.72 3.82
C GLN A 60 14.03 7.50 5.35
N PRO A 61 15.22 7.68 5.97
CA PRO A 61 15.38 7.44 7.41
C PRO A 61 14.57 8.42 8.27
N GLU A 62 14.41 9.68 7.85
CA GLU A 62 13.54 10.62 8.54
C GLU A 62 12.07 10.17 8.47
N LEU A 63 11.64 9.60 7.35
CA LEU A 63 10.25 9.15 7.19
C LEU A 63 9.97 7.96 8.09
N GLU A 64 10.90 7.01 8.11
CA GLU A 64 10.87 5.83 8.97
C GLU A 64 10.76 6.28 10.43
N HIS A 65 11.65 7.19 10.87
CA HIS A 65 11.62 7.71 12.24
C HIS A 65 10.27 8.36 12.61
N TYR A 66 9.70 9.21 11.74
CA TYR A 66 8.40 9.81 12.01
C TYR A 66 7.26 8.78 11.99
N CYS A 67 7.33 7.78 11.12
CA CYS A 67 6.34 6.70 11.08
C CYS A 67 6.41 5.81 12.32
N GLU A 68 7.60 5.55 12.86
CA GLU A 68 7.80 4.88 14.15
C GLU A 68 7.13 5.63 15.29
N LEU A 69 7.34 6.95 15.39
CA LEU A 69 6.69 7.77 16.42
C LEU A 69 5.17 7.73 16.30
N ILE A 70 4.63 7.81 15.08
CA ILE A 70 3.20 7.70 14.83
C ILE A 70 2.68 6.30 15.21
N ALA A 71 3.42 5.24 14.89
CA ALA A 71 3.06 3.88 15.27
C ALA A 71 3.05 3.71 16.80
N ALA A 72 4.06 4.24 17.49
CA ALA A 72 4.15 4.23 18.96
C ALA A 72 2.98 5.00 19.61
N LEU A 73 2.63 6.19 19.10
CA LEU A 73 1.45 6.94 19.58
C LEU A 73 0.15 6.13 19.43
N LYS A 74 -0.02 5.45 18.29
CA LYS A 74 -1.19 4.61 18.05
C LYS A 74 -1.19 3.41 18.98
N LEU A 75 -0.05 2.76 19.20
CA LEU A 75 0.07 1.66 20.15
C LEU A 75 -0.29 2.10 21.57
N ARG A 76 0.31 3.19 22.08
CA ARG A 76 0.05 3.68 23.45
C ARG A 76 -1.40 4.09 23.70
N THR A 77 -2.12 4.46 22.65
CA THR A 77 -3.54 4.83 22.72
C THR A 77 -4.48 3.68 22.36
N THR A 78 -3.95 2.49 22.10
CA THR A 78 -4.75 1.31 21.78
C THR A 78 -5.46 0.80 23.03
N ASN A 79 -6.79 0.71 22.97
CA ASN A 79 -7.59 0.16 24.06
C ASN A 79 -7.80 -1.36 23.91
N LYS A 80 -8.46 -1.99 24.89
CA LYS A 80 -8.78 -3.43 24.88
C LYS A 80 -9.65 -3.88 23.70
N SER A 81 -10.36 -2.94 23.06
CA SER A 81 -11.17 -3.19 21.86
C SER A 81 -10.39 -2.97 20.55
N GLY A 82 -9.08 -2.72 20.62
CA GLY A 82 -8.22 -2.49 19.46
C GLY A 82 -8.40 -1.11 18.80
N ARG A 83 -9.15 -0.19 19.42
CA ARG A 83 -9.28 1.18 18.91
C ARG A 83 -8.10 2.00 19.38
N HIS A 84 -7.53 2.80 18.48
CA HIS A 84 -6.36 3.64 18.74
C HIS A 84 -6.53 5.02 18.11
N LEU A 85 -5.59 5.93 18.40
CA LEU A 85 -5.51 7.24 17.79
C LEU A 85 -5.53 7.14 16.25
N SER A 86 -6.22 8.07 15.60
CA SER A 86 -6.22 8.15 14.14
C SER A 86 -4.86 8.65 13.65
N THR A 87 -4.43 8.23 12.45
CA THR A 87 -3.17 8.73 11.85
C THR A 87 -3.17 10.24 11.69
N VAL A 88 -4.32 10.85 11.37
CA VAL A 88 -4.46 12.31 11.25
C VAL A 88 -4.19 13.00 12.58
N ARG A 89 -4.78 12.49 13.67
CA ARG A 89 -4.57 13.08 14.99
C ARG A 89 -3.15 12.86 15.48
N ALA A 90 -2.52 11.72 15.18
CA ALA A 90 -1.12 11.47 15.50
C ALA A 90 -0.18 12.47 14.78
N ILE A 91 -0.40 12.74 13.49
CA ILE A 91 0.33 13.77 12.74
C ILE A 91 0.14 15.14 13.39
N GLN A 92 -1.10 15.51 13.69
CA GLN A 92 -1.40 16.79 14.32
C GLN A 92 -0.68 16.97 15.68
N LEU A 93 -0.63 15.93 16.51
CA LEU A 93 0.08 15.99 17.79
C LEU A 93 1.59 16.22 17.58
N LEU A 94 2.20 15.54 16.62
CA LEU A 94 3.61 15.72 16.26
C LEU A 94 3.91 17.12 15.68
N GLU A 95 2.98 17.73 14.96
CA GLU A 95 3.13 19.05 14.36
C GLU A 95 2.88 20.19 15.37
N GLU A 96 1.84 20.09 16.20
CA GLU A 96 1.44 21.16 17.10
C GLU A 96 2.26 21.15 18.40
N TYR A 97 2.39 19.98 19.03
CA TYR A 97 2.96 19.83 20.36
C TYR A 97 4.34 19.15 20.33
N GLY A 98 4.54 18.21 19.42
CA GLY A 98 5.70 17.32 19.42
C GLY A 98 5.50 16.12 20.36
N VAL A 99 6.43 15.18 20.31
CA VAL A 99 6.44 13.96 21.14
C VAL A 99 7.78 13.88 21.86
N GLU A 100 7.74 13.76 23.18
CA GLU A 100 8.94 13.56 23.99
C GLU A 100 9.38 12.10 23.91
N ILE A 101 10.64 11.90 23.53
CA ILE A 101 11.36 10.62 23.56
C ILE A 101 12.61 10.77 24.42
N ALA A 102 13.29 9.66 24.73
CA ALA A 102 14.51 9.66 25.55
C ALA A 102 15.61 10.59 25.01
N GLN A 103 15.64 10.79 23.69
CA GLN A 103 16.60 11.62 22.97
C GLN A 103 16.19 13.11 22.92
N GLY A 104 14.98 13.47 23.36
CA GLY A 104 14.47 14.84 23.39
C GLY A 104 13.05 14.99 22.82
N LEU A 105 12.61 16.24 22.67
CA LEU A 105 11.32 16.57 22.05
C LEU A 105 11.44 16.54 20.53
N VAL A 106 10.71 15.64 19.87
CA VAL A 106 10.64 15.56 18.41
C VAL A 106 9.39 16.28 17.92
N LYS A 107 9.56 17.30 17.09
CA LYS A 107 8.48 18.07 16.48
C LYS A 107 8.61 18.09 14.97
N VAL A 108 7.49 17.83 14.29
CA VAL A 108 7.44 17.78 12.83
C VAL A 108 7.04 19.16 12.28
N PRO A 109 7.73 19.68 11.25
CA PRO A 109 7.26 20.87 10.55
C PRO A 109 5.85 20.67 9.95
N ALA A 110 4.97 21.66 10.16
CA ALA A 110 3.59 21.57 9.71
C ALA A 110 3.50 21.32 8.19
N GLY A 111 2.69 20.34 7.79
CA GLY A 111 2.45 19.99 6.40
C GLY A 111 3.52 19.10 5.76
N LEU A 112 4.57 18.72 6.50
CA LEU A 112 5.61 17.82 6.02
C LEU A 112 5.08 16.38 5.83
N LEU A 113 4.27 15.90 6.77
CA LEU A 113 3.74 14.54 6.75
C LEU A 113 2.32 14.49 6.17
N ARG A 114 2.17 13.85 5.01
CA ARG A 114 0.84 13.56 4.44
C ARG A 114 0.31 12.23 4.96
N LYS A 115 -0.95 12.22 5.41
CA LYS A 115 -1.69 11.01 5.83
C LYS A 115 -1.53 9.84 4.87
N GLN A 116 -1.61 10.09 3.55
CA GLN A 116 -1.52 9.04 2.53
C GLN A 116 -0.14 8.38 2.50
N THR A 117 0.92 9.17 2.62
CA THR A 117 2.30 8.69 2.67
C THR A 117 2.54 7.87 3.94
N VAL A 118 2.14 8.41 5.09
CA VAL A 118 2.27 7.73 6.38
C VAL A 118 1.48 6.42 6.39
N ASN A 119 0.22 6.43 5.95
CA ASN A 119 -0.58 5.20 5.91
C ASN A 119 -0.01 4.14 4.97
N ARG A 120 0.58 4.55 3.84
CA ARG A 120 1.25 3.62 2.92
C ARG A 120 2.44 2.97 3.61
N TRP A 121 3.32 3.77 4.21
CA TRP A 121 4.48 3.28 4.96
C TRP A 121 4.08 2.37 6.13
N LEU A 122 3.08 2.76 6.90
CA LEU A 122 2.53 1.92 7.97
C LEU A 122 1.92 0.61 7.46
N ALA A 123 1.45 0.55 6.22
CA ALA A 123 0.91 -0.67 5.62
C ALA A 123 2.02 -1.58 5.04
N GLU A 124 3.06 -0.97 4.45
CA GLU A 124 4.19 -1.66 3.84
C GLU A 124 5.13 -2.25 4.90
N GLU A 125 5.51 -1.45 5.90
CA GLU A 125 6.51 -1.82 6.91
C GLU A 125 5.87 -2.44 8.17
N TYR A 126 4.70 -1.94 8.59
CA TYR A 126 4.12 -2.24 9.91
C TYR A 126 2.85 -3.10 9.89
N ARG A 127 2.55 -3.81 8.78
CA ARG A 127 1.38 -4.69 8.54
C ARG A 127 0.45 -4.79 9.77
N PHE A 128 -0.45 -3.81 9.90
CA PHE A 128 -1.32 -3.64 11.07
C PHE A 128 -2.30 -4.83 11.21
N THR A 129 -1.84 -5.88 11.88
CA THR A 129 -2.65 -6.77 12.70
C THR A 129 -2.26 -6.50 14.15
N LEU A 130 -3.19 -6.59 15.09
CA LEU A 130 -2.93 -6.45 16.54
C LEU A 130 -1.74 -7.32 17.05
N GLN A 131 -1.34 -8.34 16.28
CA GLN A 131 -0.18 -9.20 16.53
C GLN A 131 1.19 -8.54 16.25
N ALA A 132 1.32 -7.64 15.28
CA ALA A 132 2.61 -6.99 14.93
C ALA A 132 2.98 -5.85 15.88
N ILE A 133 1.97 -5.22 16.49
CA ILE A 133 2.12 -4.20 17.53
C ILE A 133 2.82 -4.75 18.77
N ASN A 134 2.72 -6.07 19.01
CA ASN A 134 3.44 -6.78 20.05
C ASN A 134 4.87 -7.20 19.68
N ALA A 135 5.33 -6.89 18.47
CA ALA A 135 6.68 -7.18 17.98
C ALA A 135 7.59 -5.94 17.94
N LEU A 136 7.10 -4.77 18.37
CA LEU A 136 7.94 -3.59 18.54
C LEU A 136 8.97 -3.84 19.67
N PRO A 137 10.22 -3.36 19.53
CA PRO A 137 11.25 -3.54 20.55
C PRO A 137 10.79 -3.00 21.90
N GLU A 138 11.21 -3.68 22.97
CA GLU A 138 10.82 -3.37 24.37
C GLU A 138 11.11 -1.93 24.77
N SER A 139 12.05 -1.24 24.10
CA SER A 139 12.31 0.19 24.25
C SER A 139 11.09 1.09 24.06
N TYR A 140 10.00 0.57 23.46
CA TYR A 140 8.75 1.27 23.23
C TYR A 140 7.56 0.74 24.07
N ARG A 141 7.78 -0.32 24.87
CA ARG A 141 6.86 -0.82 25.90
C ARG A 141 7.34 -0.35 27.28
N ASN A 142 6.97 0.85 27.66
CA ASN A 142 6.96 1.24 29.07
C ASN A 142 5.55 1.05 29.61
#